data_AF-A0A072PXZ7-F1
#
_entry.id   AF-A0A072PXZ7-F1
#
_cell.length_a   1.000
_cell.length_b   1.000
_cell.length_c   1.000
_cell.angle_alpha   90.00
_cell.angle_beta   90.00
_cell.angle_gamma   90.00
#
_symmetry.space_group_name_H-M   'P 1'
#
loop_
_entity.id
_entity.type
_entity.pdbx_description
1 polymer ?
#
loop_
_entity_poly.entity_id
_entity_poly.type
_entity_poly.pdbx_seq_one_letter_code
_entity_poly.pdbx_strand_id
1 'polypeptide(L)'
;MIAFDLPAHGRSFPGSKHVPGNHTNNEEAYVGTIREVVKALKLNKPIICGASMASQVCVAVPIRADEAGVGGTIPLQGCDYLPMDRQFNDKSPVCSQALFNPDWIYGMVAPQSPLVNKQLIRHMYSGQAYGIFHGDLDFYFGGFDARDRVSSINVKKCPIYFLPGEYD
;
A
#
# COMPACT_ATOMS: atom_id res chain seq x y z
N MET A 1 -14.71 6.65 10.17
CA MET A 1 -13.50 5.98 9.63
C MET A 1 -13.97 4.83 8.75
N ILE A 2 -13.43 4.72 7.54
CA ILE A 2 -13.77 3.68 6.56
C ILE A 2 -12.48 2.96 6.21
N ALA A 3 -12.52 1.64 6.17
CA ALA A 3 -11.43 0.80 5.67
C ALA A 3 -12.00 -0.13 4.60
N PHE A 4 -11.19 -0.44 3.60
CA PHE A 4 -11.56 -1.33 2.51
C PHE A 4 -10.34 -2.17 2.12
N ASP A 5 -10.60 -3.37 1.63
CA ASP A 5 -9.56 -4.22 1.06
C ASP A 5 -9.31 -3.76 -0.37
N LEU A 6 -8.04 -3.64 -0.78
CA LEU A 6 -7.68 -3.39 -2.17
C LEU A 6 -8.22 -4.49 -3.10
N PRO A 7 -8.34 -4.24 -4.42
CA PRO A 7 -8.68 -5.29 -5.37
C PRO A 7 -7.84 -6.56 -5.16
N ALA A 8 -8.50 -7.71 -5.18
CA ALA A 8 -7.93 -9.04 -4.93
C ALA A 8 -7.41 -9.32 -3.50
N HIS A 9 -7.64 -8.41 -2.54
CA HIS A 9 -7.27 -8.58 -1.14
C HIS A 9 -8.46 -8.89 -0.26
N GLY A 10 -8.23 -9.61 0.84
CA GLY A 10 -9.24 -9.84 1.89
C GLY A 10 -10.58 -10.32 1.32
N ARG A 11 -11.62 -9.49 1.46
CA ARG A 11 -12.98 -9.73 0.96
C ARG A 11 -13.28 -9.03 -0.37
N SER A 12 -12.36 -8.22 -0.88
CA SER A 12 -12.43 -7.63 -2.22
C SER A 12 -11.96 -8.64 -3.26
N PHE A 13 -12.78 -9.67 -3.48
CA PHE A 13 -12.47 -10.79 -4.37
C PHE A 13 -12.02 -10.33 -5.77
N PRO A 14 -11.11 -11.07 -6.42
CA PRO A 14 -10.63 -10.71 -7.75
C PRO A 14 -11.77 -10.68 -8.79
N GLY A 15 -11.65 -9.78 -9.76
CA GLY A 15 -12.60 -9.67 -10.87
C GLY A 15 -12.58 -10.90 -11.79
N SER A 16 -13.61 -11.04 -12.63
CA SER A 16 -13.82 -12.22 -13.50
C SER A 16 -12.71 -12.50 -14.52
N LYS A 17 -11.84 -11.53 -14.79
CA LYS A 17 -10.69 -11.65 -15.71
C LYS A 17 -9.36 -11.91 -14.99
N HIS A 18 -9.37 -12.05 -13.68
CA HIS A 18 -8.16 -12.29 -12.91
C HIS A 18 -7.59 -13.68 -13.20
N VAL A 19 -6.27 -13.74 -13.44
CA VAL A 19 -5.53 -14.98 -13.57
C VAL A 19 -4.64 -15.11 -12.33
N PRO A 20 -4.67 -16.23 -11.59
CA PRO A 20 -3.83 -16.40 -10.41
C PRO A 20 -2.36 -16.07 -10.70
N GLY A 21 -1.77 -15.22 -9.85
CA GLY A 21 -0.38 -14.76 -10.02
C GLY A 21 -0.16 -13.62 -11.04
N ASN A 22 -1.22 -13.08 -11.66
CA ASN A 22 -1.13 -11.94 -12.57
C ASN A 22 -1.40 -10.58 -11.92
N HIS A 23 -1.76 -10.56 -10.63
CA HIS A 23 -1.98 -9.32 -9.91
C HIS A 23 -0.70 -8.49 -9.96
N THR A 24 -0.87 -7.20 -10.23
CA THR A 24 0.20 -6.20 -10.20
C THR A 24 -0.44 -4.89 -9.79
N ASN A 25 0.32 -4.08 -9.05
CA ASN A 25 -0.12 -2.80 -8.56
C ASN A 25 0.83 -1.71 -9.06
N ASN A 26 0.31 -0.51 -9.23
CA ASN A 26 1.08 0.67 -9.61
C ASN A 26 0.34 1.93 -9.14
N GLU A 27 0.95 3.09 -9.34
CA GLU A 27 0.35 4.35 -8.88
C GLU A 27 -1.06 4.57 -9.46
N GLU A 28 -1.27 4.30 -10.75
CA GLU A 28 -2.56 4.44 -11.41
C GLU A 28 -3.64 3.54 -10.79
N ALA A 29 -3.32 2.27 -10.58
CA ALA A 29 -4.23 1.31 -9.99
C ALA A 29 -4.57 1.67 -8.53
N TYR A 30 -3.58 2.11 -7.76
CA TYR A 30 -3.74 2.42 -6.34
C TYR A 30 -4.52 3.74 -6.12
N VAL A 31 -4.13 4.82 -6.80
CA VAL A 31 -4.84 6.11 -6.78
C VAL A 31 -6.24 5.96 -7.39
N GLY A 32 -6.36 5.22 -8.49
CA GLY A 32 -7.64 4.93 -9.15
C GLY A 32 -8.60 4.17 -8.23
N THR A 33 -8.11 3.18 -7.47
CA THR A 33 -8.93 2.47 -6.48
C THR A 33 -9.47 3.42 -5.42
N ILE A 34 -8.61 4.29 -4.86
CA ILE A 34 -9.02 5.29 -3.87
C ILE A 34 -10.08 6.21 -4.48
N ARG A 35 -9.85 6.75 -5.68
CA ARG A 35 -10.80 7.60 -6.40
C ARG A 35 -12.17 6.92 -6.55
N GLU A 36 -12.20 5.67 -7.00
CA GLU A 36 -13.46 4.96 -7.19
C GLU A 36 -14.19 4.69 -5.87
N VAL A 37 -13.45 4.40 -4.77
CA VAL A 37 -14.05 4.28 -3.44
C VAL A 37 -14.63 5.62 -2.96
N VAL A 38 -13.88 6.72 -3.09
CA VAL A 38 -14.33 8.08 -2.74
C VAL A 38 -15.62 8.42 -3.49
N LYS A 39 -15.64 8.15 -4.80
CA LYS A 39 -16.79 8.41 -5.67
C LYS A 39 -17.99 7.53 -5.34
N ALA A 40 -17.80 6.21 -5.22
CA ALA A 40 -18.87 5.24 -4.98
C ALA A 40 -19.56 5.48 -3.63
N LEU A 41 -18.77 5.82 -2.60
CA LEU A 41 -19.28 6.14 -1.27
C LEU A 41 -19.68 7.62 -1.10
N LYS A 42 -19.53 8.44 -2.15
CA LYS A 42 -19.86 9.88 -2.16
C LYS A 42 -19.17 10.64 -1.01
N LEU A 43 -17.91 10.30 -0.74
CA LEU A 43 -17.15 10.92 0.33
C LEU A 43 -16.79 12.36 -0.05
N ASN A 44 -17.02 13.30 0.87
CA ASN A 44 -16.66 14.70 0.67
C ASN A 44 -15.24 14.95 1.18
N LYS A 45 -14.27 15.03 0.26
CA LYS A 45 -12.86 15.35 0.55
C LYS A 45 -12.28 14.59 1.76
N PRO A 46 -12.30 13.25 1.75
CA PRO A 46 -11.79 12.47 2.87
C PRO A 46 -10.28 12.64 3.04
N ILE A 47 -9.82 12.31 4.25
CA ILE A 47 -8.39 12.19 4.57
C ILE A 47 -7.99 10.73 4.36
N ILE A 48 -6.98 10.49 3.54
CA ILE A 48 -6.45 9.14 3.27
C ILE A 48 -5.29 8.86 4.22
N CYS A 49 -5.27 7.68 4.83
CA CYS A 49 -4.23 7.26 5.76
C CYS A 49 -3.81 5.83 5.44
N GLY A 50 -2.52 5.54 5.48
CA GLY A 50 -1.98 4.25 5.11
C GLY A 50 -0.54 4.05 5.57
N ALA A 51 -0.19 2.80 5.86
CA ALA A 51 1.15 2.37 6.27
C ALA A 51 1.85 1.53 5.19
N SER A 52 3.18 1.46 5.24
CA SER A 52 3.99 0.71 4.27
C SER A 52 3.70 1.18 2.84
N MET A 53 3.34 0.31 1.92
CA MET A 53 3.00 0.70 0.55
C MET A 53 1.84 1.70 0.45
N ALA A 54 0.87 1.61 1.36
CA ALA A 54 -0.22 2.57 1.42
C ALA A 54 0.27 3.97 1.88
N SER A 55 1.44 4.08 2.51
CA SER A 55 2.01 5.39 2.86
C SER A 55 2.62 6.08 1.64
N GLN A 56 3.27 5.33 0.73
CA GLN A 56 3.73 5.87 -0.55
C GLN A 56 2.57 6.37 -1.41
N VAL A 57 1.45 5.65 -1.46
CA VAL A 57 0.27 6.19 -2.16
C VAL A 57 -0.27 7.44 -1.47
N CYS A 58 -0.15 7.56 -0.15
CA CYS A 58 -0.50 8.79 0.57
C CYS A 58 0.41 9.97 0.19
N VAL A 59 1.57 9.74 -0.43
CA VAL A 59 2.40 10.78 -1.06
C VAL A 59 1.96 11.05 -2.51
N ALA A 60 1.56 10.01 -3.26
CA ALA A 60 1.06 10.15 -4.64
C ALA A 60 -0.30 10.86 -4.74
N VAL A 61 -1.24 10.53 -3.84
CA VAL A 61 -2.60 11.06 -3.80
C VAL A 61 -2.67 12.60 -3.72
N PRO A 62 -1.93 13.32 -2.86
CA PRO A 62 -1.98 14.78 -2.80
C PRO A 62 -1.40 15.46 -4.05
N ILE A 63 -0.46 14.81 -4.75
CA ILE A 63 0.01 15.27 -6.08
C ILE A 63 -1.16 15.22 -7.09
N ARG A 64 -2.05 14.23 -6.95
CA ARG A 64 -3.21 13.96 -7.80
C ARG A 64 -4.54 14.27 -7.11
N ALA A 65 -4.55 15.27 -6.21
CA ALA A 65 -5.68 15.48 -5.29
C ALA A 65 -7.02 15.71 -5.99
N ASP A 66 -7.01 16.41 -7.14
CA ASP A 66 -8.20 16.65 -7.96
C ASP A 66 -8.78 15.38 -8.54
N GLU A 67 -7.92 14.51 -9.05
CA GLU A 67 -8.32 13.24 -9.60
C GLU A 67 -8.88 12.32 -8.51
N ALA A 68 -8.20 12.26 -7.37
CA ALA A 68 -8.58 11.38 -6.27
C ALA A 68 -9.80 11.88 -5.47
N GLY A 69 -10.12 13.19 -5.55
CA GLY A 69 -11.24 13.79 -4.81
C GLY A 69 -11.02 13.88 -3.29
N VAL A 70 -9.76 14.00 -2.85
CA VAL A 70 -9.37 13.93 -1.44
C VAL A 70 -9.16 15.31 -0.81
N GLY A 71 -9.23 15.37 0.52
CA GLY A 71 -9.02 16.59 1.31
C GLY A 71 -7.72 16.64 2.11
N GLY A 72 -6.97 15.55 2.16
CA GLY A 72 -5.71 15.47 2.90
C GLY A 72 -5.16 14.05 2.95
N THR A 73 -3.92 13.91 3.39
CA THR A 73 -3.28 12.60 3.56
C THR A 73 -2.42 12.50 4.81
N ILE A 74 -2.33 11.29 5.36
CA ILE A 74 -1.51 10.95 6.53
C ILE A 74 -0.70 9.69 6.18
N PRO A 75 0.49 9.83 5.59
CA PRO A 75 1.41 8.71 5.42
C PRO A 75 1.93 8.24 6.78
N LEU A 76 1.75 6.95 7.08
CA LEU A 76 2.36 6.30 8.23
C LEU A 76 3.65 5.62 7.79
N GLN A 77 4.79 6.04 8.32
CA GLN A 77 6.10 5.48 7.94
C GLN A 77 6.34 5.55 6.41
N GLY A 78 6.04 6.71 5.82
CA GLY A 78 6.15 6.92 4.38
C GLY A 78 7.39 7.69 3.96
N CYS A 79 7.74 7.52 2.68
CA CYS A 79 8.77 8.27 1.99
C CYS A 79 8.32 8.57 0.55
N ASP A 80 8.95 9.54 -0.07
CA ASP A 80 8.77 9.91 -1.47
C ASP A 80 9.55 9.00 -2.44
N TYR A 81 10.53 8.25 -1.94
CA TYR A 81 11.32 7.28 -2.71
C TYR A 81 11.95 6.21 -1.80
N LEU A 82 11.98 4.96 -2.26
CA LEU A 82 12.65 3.86 -1.57
C LEU A 82 13.99 3.52 -2.24
N PRO A 83 15.13 3.70 -1.55
CA PRO A 83 16.46 3.37 -2.08
C PRO A 83 16.86 1.89 -1.82
N MET A 84 15.89 0.98 -1.68
CA MET A 84 16.13 -0.42 -1.30
C MET A 84 15.87 -1.37 -2.47
N ASP A 85 16.73 -2.38 -2.60
CA ASP A 85 16.56 -3.45 -3.58
C ASP A 85 15.48 -4.45 -3.17
N ARG A 86 14.63 -4.81 -4.14
CA ARG A 86 13.63 -5.87 -3.96
C ARG A 86 14.28 -7.25 -3.88
N GLN A 87 13.87 -8.04 -2.90
CA GLN A 87 14.12 -9.47 -2.86
C GLN A 87 13.05 -10.19 -3.68
N PHE A 88 13.44 -11.09 -4.61
CA PHE A 88 12.52 -11.74 -5.57
C PHE A 88 12.05 -13.15 -5.15
N ASN A 89 12.28 -13.55 -3.89
CA ASN A 89 11.83 -14.85 -3.37
C ASN A 89 10.30 -14.92 -3.19
N ASP A 90 9.62 -13.77 -3.22
CA ASP A 90 8.17 -13.60 -3.09
C ASP A 90 7.34 -14.18 -4.26
N LYS A 91 7.99 -14.56 -5.37
CA LYS A 91 7.37 -15.34 -6.46
C LYS A 91 8.27 -16.44 -7.02
N SER A 92 9.25 -16.87 -6.24
CA SER A 92 10.15 -17.95 -6.64
C SER A 92 9.40 -19.29 -6.79
N PRO A 93 9.69 -20.09 -7.83
CA PRO A 93 9.08 -21.42 -7.98
C PRO A 93 9.61 -22.44 -6.97
N VAL A 94 10.69 -22.13 -6.24
CA VAL A 94 11.32 -23.02 -5.26
C VAL A 94 11.17 -22.53 -3.82
N CYS A 95 10.57 -21.35 -3.61
CA CYS A 95 10.28 -20.82 -2.28
C CYS A 95 8.76 -20.73 -2.07
N SER A 96 8.27 -21.27 -0.95
CA SER A 96 6.85 -21.15 -0.62
C SER A 96 6.51 -19.72 -0.20
N GLN A 97 5.65 -19.05 -0.98
CA GLN A 97 5.18 -17.69 -0.67
C GLN A 97 4.42 -17.64 0.67
N ALA A 98 3.69 -18.71 0.99
CA ALA A 98 2.95 -18.83 2.25
C ALA A 98 3.86 -18.92 3.50
N LEU A 99 5.16 -19.11 3.31
CA LEU A 99 6.17 -19.08 4.38
C LEU A 99 7.08 -17.86 4.26
N PHE A 100 7.63 -17.61 3.06
CA PHE A 100 8.59 -16.53 2.84
C PHE A 100 7.98 -15.14 3.12
N ASN A 101 6.83 -14.83 2.51
CA ASN A 101 6.20 -13.51 2.63
C ASN A 101 5.87 -13.17 4.09
N PRO A 102 5.15 -14.03 4.85
CA PRO A 102 4.83 -13.70 6.23
C PRO A 102 6.05 -13.65 7.15
N ASP A 103 7.09 -14.45 6.93
CA ASP A 103 8.32 -14.40 7.73
C ASP A 103 9.14 -13.14 7.44
N TRP A 104 9.21 -12.73 6.16
CA TRP A 104 9.80 -11.46 5.77
C TRP A 104 9.11 -10.28 6.46
N ILE A 105 7.78 -10.21 6.37
CA ILE A 105 7.01 -9.15 7.02
C ILE A 105 7.15 -9.21 8.54
N TYR A 106 7.13 -10.40 9.14
CA TYR A 106 7.35 -10.56 10.57
C TYR A 106 8.69 -9.96 11.02
N GLY A 107 9.75 -10.16 10.23
CA GLY A 107 11.07 -9.59 10.47
C GLY A 107 11.13 -8.05 10.39
N MET A 108 10.18 -7.42 9.69
CA MET A 108 10.06 -5.96 9.59
C MET A 108 9.24 -5.35 10.74
N VAL A 109 8.51 -6.14 11.54
CA VAL A 109 7.68 -5.60 12.62
C VAL A 109 8.56 -5.20 13.80
N ALA A 110 8.35 -3.98 14.33
CA ALA A 110 9.10 -3.45 15.47
C ALA A 110 9.15 -4.43 16.68
N PRO A 111 10.31 -4.57 17.36
CA PRO A 111 10.48 -5.47 18.51
C PRO A 111 9.44 -5.27 19.60
N GLN A 112 9.07 -4.02 19.89
CA GLN A 112 8.11 -3.63 20.92
C GLN A 112 6.64 -3.85 20.54
N SER A 113 6.31 -4.18 19.28
CA SER A 113 4.92 -4.40 18.90
C SER A 113 4.31 -5.57 19.67
N PRO A 114 3.01 -5.49 20.08
CA PRO A 114 2.34 -6.58 20.77
C PRO A 114 2.44 -7.89 19.99
N LEU A 115 2.77 -8.99 20.68
CA LEU A 115 2.93 -10.30 20.04
C LEU A 115 1.70 -10.72 19.25
N VAL A 116 0.50 -10.44 19.77
CA VAL A 116 -0.77 -10.73 19.10
C VAL A 116 -0.87 -10.05 17.73
N ASN A 117 -0.39 -8.81 17.59
CA ASN A 117 -0.39 -8.10 16.31
C ASN A 117 0.64 -8.70 15.34
N LYS A 118 1.83 -9.09 15.84
CA LYS A 118 2.85 -9.76 15.02
C LYS A 118 2.34 -11.09 14.45
N GLN A 119 1.68 -11.90 15.28
CA GLN A 119 1.10 -13.18 14.85
C GLN A 119 -0.06 -12.98 13.88
N LEU A 120 -0.90 -11.96 14.11
CA LEU A 120 -2.00 -11.63 13.20
C LEU A 120 -1.47 -11.23 11.81
N ILE A 121 -0.48 -10.34 11.73
CA ILE A 121 0.16 -9.95 10.47
C ILE A 121 0.74 -11.18 9.77
N ARG A 122 1.51 -12.00 10.49
CA ARG A 122 2.10 -13.23 9.93
C ARG A 122 1.02 -14.16 9.38
N HIS A 123 -0.09 -14.33 10.09
CA HIS A 123 -1.22 -15.13 9.62
C HIS A 123 -1.85 -14.55 8.34
N MET A 124 -2.12 -13.24 8.29
CA MET A 124 -2.73 -12.59 7.14
C MET A 124 -1.88 -12.74 5.87
N TYR A 125 -0.56 -12.54 5.96
CA TYR A 125 0.35 -12.71 4.82
C TYR A 125 0.54 -14.17 4.41
N SER A 126 0.37 -15.12 5.33
CA SER A 126 0.44 -16.56 5.00
C SER A 126 -0.76 -17.06 4.20
N GLY A 127 -1.90 -16.36 4.28
CA GLY A 127 -3.17 -16.75 3.66
C GLY A 127 -3.50 -16.05 2.34
N GLN A 128 -2.59 -15.26 1.78
CA GLN A 128 -2.84 -14.54 0.52
C GLN A 128 -2.87 -15.47 -0.69
N ALA A 129 -3.65 -15.10 -1.70
CA ALA A 129 -3.63 -15.80 -2.98
C ALA A 129 -2.26 -15.66 -3.67
N TYR A 130 -1.90 -16.66 -4.47
CA TYR A 130 -0.62 -16.73 -5.15
C TYR A 130 -0.33 -15.45 -5.96
N GLY A 131 0.84 -14.85 -5.72
CA GLY A 131 1.35 -13.69 -6.44
C GLY A 131 0.69 -12.34 -6.11
N ILE A 132 -0.25 -12.27 -5.15
CA ILE A 132 -0.80 -10.99 -4.67
C ILE A 132 0.30 -10.11 -4.08
N PHE A 133 1.00 -10.62 -3.06
CA PHE A 133 2.12 -9.91 -2.42
C PHE A 133 3.16 -9.44 -3.44
N HIS A 134 3.53 -10.30 -4.38
CA HIS A 134 4.46 -9.95 -5.46
C HIS A 134 3.96 -8.79 -6.31
N GLY A 135 2.70 -8.82 -6.72
CA GLY A 135 2.09 -7.76 -7.50
C GLY A 135 2.05 -6.43 -6.75
N ASP A 136 1.81 -6.46 -5.45
CA ASP A 136 1.80 -5.23 -4.65
C ASP A 136 3.20 -4.62 -4.54
N LEU A 137 4.22 -5.47 -4.39
CA LEU A 137 5.61 -5.04 -4.39
C LEU A 137 6.05 -4.41 -5.72
N ASP A 138 5.33 -4.61 -6.84
CA ASP A 138 5.60 -3.90 -8.10
C ASP A 138 5.36 -2.39 -7.96
N PHE A 139 4.39 -1.95 -7.16
CA PHE A 139 4.24 -0.52 -6.87
C PHE A 139 5.31 -0.07 -5.86
N TYR A 140 5.50 -0.85 -4.80
CA TYR A 140 6.34 -0.47 -3.67
C TYR A 140 7.82 -0.34 -4.06
N PHE A 141 8.36 -1.35 -4.74
CA PHE A 141 9.76 -1.40 -5.17
C PHE A 141 9.94 -1.19 -6.68
N GLY A 142 8.88 -1.23 -7.49
CA GLY A 142 8.98 -1.06 -8.95
C GLY A 142 9.01 0.40 -9.42
N GLY A 143 9.44 1.32 -8.55
CA GLY A 143 9.88 2.65 -8.99
C GLY A 143 8.92 3.80 -8.72
N PHE A 144 8.07 3.72 -7.69
CA PHE A 144 7.46 4.95 -7.18
C PHE A 144 8.57 5.93 -6.76
N ASP A 145 8.62 7.07 -7.46
CA ASP A 145 9.54 8.15 -7.19
C ASP A 145 8.79 9.48 -7.31
N ALA A 146 8.66 10.14 -6.17
CA ALA A 146 7.99 11.42 -6.06
C ALA A 146 8.94 12.57 -5.72
N ARG A 147 10.27 12.36 -5.68
CA ARG A 147 11.22 13.39 -5.24
C ARG A 147 11.11 14.69 -6.04
N ASP A 148 10.92 14.58 -7.35
CA ASP A 148 10.75 15.75 -8.24
C ASP A 148 9.29 16.26 -8.31
N ARG A 149 8.36 15.55 -7.66
CA ARG A 149 6.90 15.77 -7.76
C ARG A 149 6.30 16.30 -6.46
N VAL A 150 6.89 16.04 -5.30
CA VAL A 150 6.36 16.50 -4.00
C VAL A 150 6.21 18.02 -3.93
N SER A 151 7.04 18.77 -4.65
CA SER A 151 6.95 20.24 -4.72
C SER A 151 5.68 20.73 -5.42
N SER A 152 5.01 19.89 -6.22
CA SER A 152 3.75 20.24 -6.90
C SER A 152 2.51 20.10 -6.00
N ILE A 153 2.66 19.58 -4.78
CA ILE A 153 1.55 19.41 -3.84
C ILE A 153 1.01 20.78 -3.40
N ASN A 154 -0.25 21.06 -3.72
CA ASN A 154 -0.93 22.22 -3.18
C ASN A 154 -1.47 21.93 -1.77
N VAL A 155 -0.65 22.23 -0.76
CA VAL A 155 -0.96 21.98 0.66
C VAL A 155 -2.18 22.75 1.17
N LYS A 156 -2.61 23.84 0.50
CA LYS A 156 -3.85 24.55 0.86
C LYS A 156 -5.10 23.76 0.44
N LYS A 157 -4.96 22.86 -0.52
CA LYS A 157 -6.05 22.05 -1.09
C LYS A 157 -6.08 20.65 -0.48
N CYS A 158 -4.93 20.01 -0.40
CA CYS A 158 -4.75 18.66 0.14
C CYS A 158 -3.46 18.63 0.97
N PRO A 159 -3.51 19.05 2.24
CA PRO A 159 -2.35 18.97 3.13
C PRO A 159 -1.93 17.52 3.35
N ILE A 160 -0.64 17.34 3.58
CA ILE A 160 0.01 16.07 3.89
C ILE A 160 0.70 16.19 5.25
N TYR A 161 0.41 15.25 6.15
CA TYR A 161 1.01 15.19 7.49
C TYR A 161 1.61 13.82 7.74
N PHE A 162 2.93 13.74 7.84
CA PHE A 162 3.61 12.47 8.11
C PHE A 162 3.48 12.10 9.58
N LEU A 163 3.19 10.81 9.83
CA LEU A 163 3.38 10.18 11.12
C LEU A 163 4.53 9.17 10.98
N PRO A 164 5.79 9.61 11.21
CA PRO A 164 6.93 8.70 11.20
C PRO A 164 6.86 7.77 12.43
N GLY A 165 7.29 6.52 12.27
CA GLY A 165 7.42 5.63 13.42
C GLY A 165 8.66 5.98 14.24
N GLU A 166 8.64 5.61 15.52
CA GLU A 166 9.78 5.83 16.44
C GLU A 166 10.93 4.81 16.23
N TYR A 167 10.69 3.76 15.43
CA TYR A 167 11.60 2.64 15.23
C TYR A 167 12.07 2.48 13.77
N ASP A 168 11.68 3.40 12.87
CA ASP A 168 11.98 3.34 11.43
C ASP A 168 13.19 4.20 11.04
#